data_AF-A0A2V8STX5-F1
#
_entry.id   AF-A0A2V8STX5-F1
#
_cell.length_a   1.000
_cell.length_b   1.000
_cell.length_c   1.000
_cell.angle_alpha   90.00
_cell.angle_beta   90.00
_cell.angle_gamma   90.00
#
_symmetry.space_group_name_H-M   'P 1'
#
loop_
_entity.id
_entity.type
_entity.pdbx_description
1 polymer ?
#
loop_
_entity_poly.entity_id
_entity_poly.type
_entity_poly.pdbx_seq_one_letter_code
_entity_poly.pdbx_strand_id
1 'polypeptide(L)'
;MADTSQSHISIAKLIFIPSLITLAITVLRVVGELQHWPRALFNPDAGGGGSIIGITWLALVFGVYFALRLARAGETPPGAGRVIGYALLGLVITAGGGFLGFGLRAEFPGKILIGLVLIAIGALIPFRGWKELAKVLLAYGYAARIPVVILMYFAMRGNWHTHYDAIPPGFPEDVSFWMKYIQLAVVPQLLMWIAFTTVMGSLFGGIALALTRRGKAQAPQPA
;
A
#
# COMPACT_ATOMS: atom_id res chain seq x y z
N MET A 1 -32.04 -28.35 -13.45
CA MET A 1 -31.27 -27.79 -12.32
C MET A 1 -29.97 -27.26 -12.90
N ALA A 2 -29.84 -25.95 -13.05
CA ALA A 2 -28.62 -25.34 -13.58
C ALA A 2 -27.66 -25.10 -12.42
N ASP A 3 -26.54 -25.81 -12.46
CA ASP A 3 -25.47 -25.72 -11.48
C ASP A 3 -24.71 -24.40 -11.70
N THR A 4 -25.18 -23.32 -11.10
CA THR A 4 -24.44 -22.04 -11.07
C THR A 4 -23.29 -22.19 -10.08
N SER A 5 -22.19 -22.81 -10.52
CA SER A 5 -20.90 -22.67 -9.87
C SER A 5 -20.55 -21.18 -9.87
N GLN A 6 -20.85 -20.49 -8.76
CA GLN A 6 -20.35 -19.14 -8.53
C GLN A 6 -18.84 -19.24 -8.41
N SER A 7 -18.13 -19.06 -9.52
CA SER A 7 -16.67 -19.08 -9.51
C SER A 7 -16.18 -17.83 -8.78
N HIS A 8 -15.96 -17.95 -7.47
CA HIS A 8 -15.29 -16.91 -6.70
C HIS A 8 -13.93 -16.60 -7.35
N ILE A 9 -13.63 -15.31 -7.56
CA ILE A 9 -12.32 -14.92 -8.05
C ILE A 9 -11.25 -15.36 -7.04
N SER A 10 -10.30 -16.18 -7.48
CA SER A 10 -9.10 -16.47 -6.71
C SER A 10 -8.26 -15.19 -6.53
N ILE A 11 -7.98 -14.81 -5.28
CA ILE A 11 -7.13 -13.66 -4.93
C ILE A 11 -5.75 -13.81 -5.59
N ALA A 12 -5.16 -15.00 -5.56
CA ALA A 12 -3.85 -15.25 -6.16
C ALA A 12 -3.83 -14.92 -7.65
N LYS A 13 -4.84 -15.36 -8.41
CA LYS A 13 -4.97 -15.02 -9.84
C LYS A 13 -5.20 -13.53 -10.06
N LEU A 14 -5.97 -12.89 -9.18
CA LEU A 14 -6.29 -11.45 -9.29
C LEU A 14 -5.06 -10.57 -9.07
N ILE A 15 -4.19 -10.91 -8.12
CA ILE A 15 -3.02 -10.10 -7.77
C ILE A 15 -1.76 -10.46 -8.56
N PHE A 16 -1.70 -11.63 -9.22
CA PHE A 16 -0.49 -12.12 -9.89
C PHE A 16 0.12 -11.09 -10.86
N ILE A 17 -0.67 -10.61 -11.83
CA ILE A 17 -0.19 -9.63 -12.82
C ILE A 17 0.17 -8.29 -12.16
N PRO A 18 -0.68 -7.68 -11.30
CA PRO A 18 -0.30 -6.50 -10.52
C PRO A 18 1.01 -6.67 -9.74
N SER A 19 1.24 -7.81 -9.09
CA SER A 19 2.47 -8.09 -8.35
C SER A 19 3.69 -8.17 -9.26
N LEU A 20 3.58 -8.76 -10.45
CA LEU A 20 4.66 -8.76 -11.44
C LEU A 20 5.00 -7.36 -11.94
N ILE A 21 3.99 -6.54 -12.23
CA ILE A 21 4.17 -5.13 -12.64
C ILE A 21 4.89 -4.36 -11.53
N THR A 22 4.47 -4.55 -10.28
CA THR A 22 5.09 -3.90 -9.11
C THR A 22 6.53 -4.34 -8.90
N LEU A 23 6.83 -5.62 -9.09
CA LEU A 23 8.20 -6.13 -9.05
C LEU A 23 9.05 -5.50 -10.16
N ALA A 24 8.53 -5.45 -11.40
CA ALA A 24 9.23 -4.83 -12.53
C ALA A 24 9.54 -3.35 -12.27
N ILE A 25 8.60 -2.58 -11.71
CA ILE A 25 8.82 -1.17 -11.35
C ILE A 25 9.83 -1.04 -10.21
N THR A 26 9.83 -1.95 -9.23
CA THR A 26 10.82 -1.99 -8.15
C THR A 26 12.22 -2.23 -8.71
N VAL A 27 12.37 -3.18 -9.63
CA VAL A 27 13.66 -3.47 -10.29
C VAL A 27 14.10 -2.29 -11.16
N LEU A 28 13.18 -1.72 -11.97
CA LEU A 28 13.48 -0.54 -12.77
C LEU A 28 13.95 0.62 -11.89
N ARG A 29 13.32 0.81 -10.73
CA ARG A 29 13.69 1.85 -9.79
C ARG A 29 15.10 1.67 -9.26
N VAL A 30 15.44 0.49 -8.73
CA VAL A 30 16.79 0.26 -8.20
C VAL A 30 17.86 0.37 -9.29
N VAL A 31 17.59 -0.13 -10.49
CA VAL A 31 18.51 0.00 -11.63
C VAL A 31 18.71 1.47 -12.00
N GLY A 32 17.63 2.26 -12.05
CA GLY A 32 17.72 3.67 -12.37
C GLY A 32 18.52 4.47 -11.34
N GLU A 33 18.37 4.15 -10.05
CA GLU A 33 19.16 4.77 -8.98
C GLU A 33 20.65 4.39 -9.08
N LEU A 34 20.95 3.11 -9.31
CA LEU A 34 22.33 2.62 -9.51
C LEU A 34 23.00 3.24 -10.76
N GLN A 35 22.22 3.49 -11.81
CA GLN A 35 22.69 4.14 -13.03
C GLN A 35 22.63 5.67 -12.97
N HIS A 36 22.28 6.25 -11.82
CA HIS A 36 22.21 7.71 -11.61
C HIS A 36 21.29 8.42 -12.62
N TRP A 37 20.17 7.79 -12.98
CA TRP A 37 19.14 8.38 -13.82
C TRP A 37 18.52 9.63 -13.16
N PRO A 38 17.74 10.45 -13.91
CA PRO A 38 17.27 11.74 -13.41
C PRO A 38 16.56 11.64 -12.05
N ARG A 39 17.01 12.43 -11.07
CA ARG A 39 16.51 12.40 -9.67
C ARG A 39 15.01 12.64 -9.55
N ALA A 40 14.41 13.42 -10.46
CA ALA A 40 12.96 13.61 -10.50
C ALA A 40 12.19 12.28 -10.65
N LEU A 41 12.81 11.31 -11.32
CA LEU A 41 12.25 9.97 -11.56
C LEU A 41 12.80 8.94 -10.55
N PHE A 42 14.09 9.03 -10.20
CA PHE A 42 14.85 8.04 -9.42
C PHE A 42 15.62 8.72 -8.28
N ASN A 43 14.91 9.26 -7.27
CA ASN A 43 15.55 9.93 -6.14
C ASN A 43 16.05 8.90 -5.09
N PRO A 44 17.38 8.86 -4.79
CA PRO A 44 17.96 7.96 -3.79
C PRO A 44 17.79 8.43 -2.33
N ASP A 45 17.19 9.60 -2.07
CA ASP A 45 16.98 10.10 -0.71
C ASP A 45 16.08 9.17 0.12
N ALA A 46 16.25 9.18 1.44
CA ALA A 46 15.42 8.39 2.36
C ALA A 46 13.93 8.66 2.17
N GLY A 47 13.13 7.60 2.11
CA GLY A 47 11.70 7.69 1.79
C GLY A 47 11.39 7.93 0.30
N GLY A 48 12.43 8.00 -0.55
CA GLY A 48 12.32 8.09 -2.00
C GLY A 48 12.03 9.48 -2.55
N GLY A 49 12.05 10.52 -1.72
CA GLY A 49 12.03 11.93 -2.13
C GLY A 49 10.90 12.36 -3.08
N GLY A 50 9.75 11.67 -3.07
CA GLY A 50 8.65 11.93 -4.00
C GLY A 50 8.87 11.46 -5.44
N SER A 51 9.82 10.55 -5.67
CA SER A 51 10.13 9.96 -6.98
C SER A 51 8.87 9.53 -7.74
N ILE A 52 8.76 9.94 -9.01
CA ILE A 52 7.63 9.56 -9.86
C ILE A 52 7.62 8.04 -10.11
N ILE A 53 8.79 7.44 -10.35
CA ILE A 53 8.91 5.99 -10.54
C ILE A 53 8.97 5.32 -9.17
N GLY A 54 7.79 5.12 -8.58
CA GLY A 54 7.64 4.48 -7.28
C GLY A 54 6.37 3.65 -7.19
N ILE A 55 6.45 2.53 -6.46
CA ILE A 55 5.31 1.63 -6.28
C ILE A 55 4.20 2.20 -5.39
N THR A 56 4.45 3.34 -4.73
CA THR A 56 3.47 4.08 -3.91
C THR A 56 2.21 4.41 -4.70
N TRP A 57 2.36 4.83 -5.96
CA TRP A 57 1.25 5.20 -6.83
C TRP A 57 0.39 4.00 -7.24
N LEU A 58 0.99 2.81 -7.31
CA LEU A 58 0.31 1.58 -7.74
C LEU A 58 -0.76 1.13 -6.76
N ALA A 59 -0.66 1.50 -5.48
CA ALA A 59 -1.73 1.24 -4.51
C ALA A 59 -3.05 1.91 -4.92
N LEU A 60 -2.97 3.13 -5.48
CA LEU A 60 -4.14 3.88 -5.94
C LEU A 60 -4.73 3.24 -7.20
N VAL A 61 -3.88 2.98 -8.18
CA VAL A 61 -4.26 2.40 -9.48
C VAL A 61 -4.84 1.00 -9.30
N PHE A 62 -4.14 0.13 -8.56
CA PHE A 62 -4.60 -1.23 -8.36
C PHE A 62 -5.77 -1.32 -7.38
N GLY A 63 -5.94 -0.36 -6.46
CA GLY A 63 -7.17 -0.23 -5.68
C GLY A 63 -8.42 -0.07 -6.55
N VAL A 64 -8.35 0.79 -7.56
CA VAL A 64 -9.40 0.94 -8.57
C VAL A 64 -9.60 -0.37 -9.35
N TYR A 65 -8.52 -0.95 -9.86
CA TYR A 65 -8.57 -2.19 -10.63
C TYR A 65 -9.23 -3.34 -9.85
N PHE A 66 -8.81 -3.58 -8.60
CA PHE A 66 -9.34 -4.66 -7.78
C PHE A 66 -10.82 -4.45 -7.44
N ALA A 67 -11.21 -3.23 -7.05
CA ALA A 67 -12.60 -2.91 -6.74
C ALA A 67 -13.53 -3.17 -7.95
N LEU A 68 -13.11 -2.74 -9.15
CA LEU A 68 -13.90 -2.95 -10.36
C LEU A 68 -13.93 -4.41 -10.81
N ARG A 69 -12.81 -5.15 -10.67
CA ARG A 69 -12.76 -6.58 -11.00
C ARG A 69 -13.62 -7.42 -10.07
N LEU A 70 -13.58 -7.15 -8.77
CA LEU A 70 -14.44 -7.82 -7.78
C LEU A 70 -15.91 -7.55 -8.06
N ALA A 71 -16.29 -6.28 -8.26
CA ALA A 71 -17.67 -5.91 -8.54
C ALA A 71 -18.22 -6.55 -9.84
N ARG A 72 -17.38 -6.69 -10.88
CA ARG A 72 -17.76 -7.34 -12.14
C ARG A 72 -17.95 -8.86 -12.00
N ALA A 73 -17.32 -9.49 -11.02
CA ALA A 73 -17.46 -10.92 -10.78
C ALA A 73 -18.57 -11.27 -9.78
N GLY A 74 -19.45 -10.32 -9.46
CA GLY A 74 -20.59 -10.55 -8.58
C GLY A 74 -20.29 -10.36 -7.08
N GLU A 75 -19.04 -10.05 -6.70
CA GLU A 75 -18.72 -9.63 -5.33
C GLU A 75 -19.29 -8.23 -5.11
N THR A 76 -20.52 -8.17 -4.61
CA THR A 76 -21.26 -6.91 -4.50
C THR A 76 -20.72 -6.07 -3.35
N PRO A 77 -20.25 -4.83 -3.61
CA PRO A 77 -19.82 -3.95 -2.54
C PRO A 77 -21.05 -3.50 -1.73
N PRO A 78 -20.95 -3.41 -0.39
CA PRO A 78 -22.07 -3.03 0.47
C PRO A 78 -22.49 -1.57 0.29
N GLY A 79 -21.79 -0.81 -0.55
CA GLY A 79 -22.09 0.57 -0.93
C GLY A 79 -20.82 1.40 -1.07
N ALA A 80 -20.71 2.20 -2.13
CA ALA A 80 -19.52 3.02 -2.37
C ALA A 80 -19.24 3.98 -1.20
N GLY A 81 -20.26 4.65 -0.67
CA GLY A 81 -20.13 5.54 0.48
C GLY A 81 -19.65 4.83 1.75
N ARG A 82 -20.08 3.59 1.98
CA ARG A 82 -19.60 2.78 3.12
C ARG A 82 -18.12 2.43 2.96
N VAL A 83 -17.70 2.00 1.76
CA VAL A 83 -16.28 1.70 1.48
C VAL A 83 -15.42 2.95 1.70
N ILE A 84 -15.83 4.09 1.14
CA ILE A 84 -15.13 5.37 1.29
C ILE A 84 -15.07 5.79 2.76
N GLY A 85 -16.18 5.75 3.49
CA GLY A 85 -16.25 6.18 4.89
C GLY A 85 -15.32 5.38 5.80
N TYR A 86 -15.30 4.05 5.68
CA TYR A 86 -14.36 3.22 6.44
C TYR A 86 -12.91 3.39 5.98
N ALA A 87 -12.66 3.60 4.69
CA ALA A 87 -11.31 3.90 4.21
C ALA A 87 -10.79 5.25 4.75
N LEU A 88 -11.63 6.29 4.81
CA LEU A 88 -11.28 7.58 5.41
C LEU A 88 -11.03 7.46 6.92
N LEU A 89 -11.84 6.70 7.64
CA LEU A 89 -11.59 6.43 9.06
C LEU A 89 -10.26 5.70 9.27
N GLY A 90 -9.98 4.68 8.45
CA GLY A 90 -8.69 3.98 8.46
C GLY A 90 -7.53 4.95 8.18
N LEU A 91 -7.69 5.86 7.21
CA LEU A 91 -6.70 6.88 6.88
C LEU A 91 -6.41 7.81 8.06
N VAL A 92 -7.45 8.32 8.73
CA VAL A 92 -7.29 9.18 9.91
C VAL A 92 -6.54 8.46 11.02
N ILE A 93 -6.89 7.21 11.30
CA ILE A 93 -6.22 6.40 12.34
C ILE A 93 -4.76 6.11 11.97
N THR A 94 -4.49 5.71 10.72
CA THR A 94 -3.12 5.43 10.26
C THR A 94 -2.27 6.70 10.22
N ALA A 95 -2.79 7.83 9.74
CA ALA A 95 -2.10 9.11 9.74
C ALA A 95 -1.85 9.62 11.17
N GLY A 96 -2.85 9.49 12.06
CA GLY A 96 -2.72 9.81 13.48
C GLY A 96 -1.66 8.95 14.17
N GLY A 97 -1.61 7.64 13.88
CA GLY A 97 -0.59 6.74 14.38
C GLY A 97 0.82 7.09 13.87
N GLY A 98 0.95 7.43 12.59
CA GLY A 98 2.20 7.92 12.00
C GLY A 98 2.67 9.24 12.62
N PHE A 99 1.75 10.19 12.80
CA PHE A 99 2.06 11.45 13.46
C PHE A 99 2.46 11.24 14.92
N LEU A 100 1.71 10.44 15.69
CA LEU A 100 2.05 10.14 17.08
C LEU A 100 3.41 9.47 17.21
N GLY A 101 3.68 8.46 16.38
CA GLY A 101 4.92 7.68 16.45
C GLY A 101 6.16 8.45 15.97
N PHE A 102 6.03 9.24 14.90
CA PHE A 102 7.19 9.77 14.15
C PHE A 102 7.16 11.29 13.92
N GLY A 103 5.99 11.94 14.04
CA GLY A 103 5.85 13.39 13.80
C GLY A 103 5.77 14.24 15.07
N LEU A 104 5.31 13.67 16.18
CA LEU A 104 5.13 14.37 17.44
C LEU A 104 6.47 14.58 18.15
N ARG A 105 6.83 15.84 18.38
CA ARG A 105 8.09 16.24 19.04
C ARG A 105 8.15 15.89 20.53
N ALA A 106 7.00 15.69 21.18
CA ALA A 106 6.98 15.25 22.57
C ALA A 106 7.52 13.82 22.67
N GLU A 107 8.45 13.59 23.59
CA GLU A 107 9.01 12.27 23.87
C GLU A 107 8.38 11.68 25.13
N PHE A 108 7.87 10.45 25.01
CA PHE A 108 7.36 9.69 26.14
C PHE A 108 7.49 8.18 25.89
N PRO A 109 7.61 7.35 26.94
CA PRO A 109 7.79 5.92 26.79
C PRO A 109 6.67 5.28 25.97
N GLY A 110 7.04 4.45 24.98
CA GLY A 110 6.08 3.70 24.17
C GLY A 110 5.42 4.47 23.02
N LYS A 111 5.74 5.75 22.80
CA LYS A 111 5.18 6.58 21.72
C LYS A 111 5.17 5.89 20.35
N ILE A 112 6.33 5.38 19.92
CA ILE A 112 6.48 4.68 18.63
C ILE A 112 5.61 3.42 18.60
N LEU A 113 5.61 2.63 19.68
CA LEU A 113 4.80 1.41 19.77
C LEU A 113 3.31 1.71 19.64
N ILE A 114 2.80 2.73 20.33
CA ILE A 114 1.40 3.17 20.23
C ILE A 114 1.10 3.63 18.80
N GLY A 115 2.00 4.40 18.19
CA GLY A 115 1.88 4.82 16.79
C GLY A 115 1.77 3.65 15.83
N LEU A 116 2.63 2.63 15.98
CA LEU A 116 2.62 1.42 15.16
C LEU A 116 1.34 0.58 15.37
N VAL A 117 0.85 0.48 16.61
CA VAL A 117 -0.42 -0.19 16.92
C VAL A 117 -1.60 0.52 16.26
N LEU A 118 -1.64 1.86 16.31
CA LEU A 118 -2.67 2.65 15.63
C LEU A 118 -2.60 2.44 14.11
N ILE A 119 -1.42 2.43 13.51
CA ILE A 119 -1.23 2.12 12.09
C ILE A 119 -1.81 0.73 11.74
N ALA A 120 -1.50 -0.28 12.56
CA ALA A 120 -2.04 -1.64 12.39
C ALA A 120 -3.56 -1.67 12.47
N ILE A 121 -4.15 -0.99 13.48
CA ILE A 121 -5.61 -0.89 13.64
C ILE A 121 -6.24 -0.20 12.42
N GLY A 122 -5.66 0.92 11.97
CA GLY A 122 -6.10 1.66 10.79
C GLY A 122 -6.15 0.79 9.53
N ALA A 123 -5.17 -0.09 9.34
CA ALA A 123 -5.12 -1.06 8.25
C ALA A 123 -6.28 -2.08 8.27
N LEU A 124 -6.83 -2.37 9.45
CA LEU A 124 -7.94 -3.32 9.63
C LEU A 124 -9.32 -2.67 9.44
N ILE A 125 -9.43 -1.35 9.52
CA ILE A 125 -10.71 -0.63 9.38
C ILE A 125 -11.39 -0.90 8.02
N PRO A 126 -10.69 -0.90 6.87
CA PRO A 126 -11.30 -1.20 5.57
C PRO A 126 -12.04 -2.53 5.48
N PHE A 127 -11.71 -3.52 6.32
CA PHE A 127 -12.45 -4.80 6.36
C PHE A 127 -13.91 -4.64 6.74
N ARG A 128 -14.27 -3.59 7.50
CA ARG A 128 -15.66 -3.24 7.85
C ARG A 128 -16.38 -2.51 6.72
N GLY A 129 -15.61 -1.88 5.82
CA GLY A 129 -16.08 -1.21 4.62
C GLY A 129 -16.41 -2.18 3.50
N TRP A 130 -15.46 -3.04 3.12
CA TRP A 130 -15.66 -4.15 2.19
C TRP A 130 -14.57 -5.20 2.35
N LYS A 131 -14.93 -6.33 2.98
CA LYS A 131 -14.01 -7.41 3.36
C LYS A 131 -13.20 -7.96 2.19
N GLU A 132 -13.83 -8.19 1.03
CA GLU A 132 -13.14 -8.81 -0.11
C GLU A 132 -12.11 -7.88 -0.76
N LEU A 133 -12.42 -6.59 -0.91
CA LEU A 133 -11.45 -5.61 -1.38
C LEU A 133 -10.28 -5.46 -0.40
N ALA A 134 -10.56 -5.40 0.91
CA ALA A 134 -9.52 -5.30 1.93
C ALA A 134 -8.59 -6.53 1.94
N LYS A 135 -9.12 -7.75 1.80
CA LYS A 135 -8.30 -8.97 1.69
C LYS A 135 -7.38 -8.93 0.47
N VAL A 136 -7.91 -8.55 -0.70
CA VAL A 136 -7.12 -8.48 -1.94
C VAL A 136 -6.02 -7.44 -1.82
N LEU A 137 -6.33 -6.26 -1.28
CA LEU A 137 -5.34 -5.20 -1.08
C LEU A 137 -4.27 -5.57 -0.05
N LEU A 138 -4.66 -6.26 1.03
CA LEU A 138 -3.72 -6.76 2.02
C LEU A 138 -2.76 -7.79 1.39
N ALA A 139 -3.31 -8.77 0.66
CA ALA A 139 -2.51 -9.79 -0.02
C ALA A 139 -1.59 -9.19 -1.09
N TYR A 140 -2.11 -8.27 -1.90
CA TYR A 140 -1.31 -7.51 -2.86
C TYR A 140 -0.23 -6.67 -2.17
N GLY A 141 -0.56 -6.02 -1.04
CA GLY A 141 0.40 -5.27 -0.22
C GLY A 141 1.59 -6.12 0.20
N TYR A 142 1.34 -7.33 0.74
CA TYR A 142 2.43 -8.26 1.05
C TYR A 142 3.21 -8.71 -0.20
N ALA A 143 2.51 -9.06 -1.29
CA ALA A 143 3.16 -9.48 -2.53
C ALA A 143 4.05 -8.37 -3.14
N ALA A 144 3.66 -7.11 -2.98
CA ALA A 144 4.45 -5.95 -3.39
C ALA A 144 5.65 -5.66 -2.47
N ARG A 145 5.51 -5.90 -1.16
CA ARG A 145 6.47 -5.41 -0.15
C ARG A 145 7.50 -6.45 0.29
N ILE A 146 7.18 -7.74 0.24
CA ILE A 146 8.16 -8.79 0.54
C ILE A 146 9.39 -8.70 -0.37
N PRO A 147 9.26 -8.55 -1.71
CA PRO A 147 10.42 -8.34 -2.58
C PRO A 147 11.22 -7.08 -2.23
N VAL A 148 10.55 -6.00 -1.82
CA VAL A 148 11.22 -4.76 -1.40
C VAL A 148 12.05 -4.97 -0.13
N VAL A 149 11.52 -5.69 0.86
CA VAL A 149 12.26 -6.02 2.09
C VAL A 149 13.50 -6.84 1.78
N ILE A 150 13.38 -7.83 0.91
CA ILE A 150 14.51 -8.64 0.44
C ILE A 150 15.55 -7.76 -0.29
N LEU A 151 15.09 -6.86 -1.16
CA LEU A 151 15.96 -5.92 -1.86
C LEU A 151 16.71 -5.00 -0.88
N MET A 152 16.00 -4.45 0.12
CA MET A 152 16.60 -3.60 1.16
C MET A 152 17.64 -4.35 1.98
N TYR A 153 17.46 -5.65 2.23
CA TYR A 153 18.49 -6.46 2.88
C TYR A 153 19.80 -6.43 2.08
N PHE A 154 19.74 -6.69 0.77
CA PHE A 154 20.93 -6.69 -0.08
C PHE A 154 21.52 -5.28 -0.25
N ALA A 155 20.69 -4.26 -0.44
CA ALA A 155 21.14 -2.88 -0.56
C ALA A 155 21.87 -2.41 0.71
N MET A 156 21.30 -2.68 1.90
CA MET A 156 21.91 -2.30 3.18
C MET A 156 23.20 -3.07 3.49
N ARG A 157 23.33 -4.32 3.02
CA ARG A 157 24.57 -5.11 3.16
C ARG A 157 25.64 -4.68 2.16
N GLY A 158 25.22 -4.27 0.97
CA GLY A 158 26.09 -3.91 -0.14
C GLY A 158 26.44 -2.43 -0.23
N ASN A 159 25.81 -1.57 0.58
CA ASN A 159 25.94 -0.11 0.50
C ASN A 159 25.76 0.40 -0.93
N TRP A 160 24.60 0.09 -1.51
CA TRP A 160 24.32 0.43 -2.91
C TRP A 160 24.12 1.94 -3.14
N HIS A 161 23.99 2.73 -2.06
CA HIS A 161 23.76 4.18 -2.11
C HIS A 161 22.47 4.56 -2.86
N THR A 162 21.44 3.73 -2.67
CA THR A 162 20.09 3.90 -3.19
C THR A 162 19.15 4.33 -2.06
N HIS A 163 17.88 4.64 -2.39
CA HIS A 163 16.91 4.92 -1.32
C HIS A 163 16.59 3.68 -0.46
N TYR A 164 16.93 2.48 -0.94
CA TYR A 164 16.68 1.22 -0.22
C TYR A 164 17.63 1.00 0.95
N ASP A 165 18.77 1.70 0.99
CA ASP A 165 19.75 1.69 2.07
C ASP A 165 19.98 3.09 2.69
N ALA A 166 19.20 4.08 2.27
CA ALA A 166 19.26 5.43 2.80
C ALA A 166 18.80 5.50 4.26
N ILE A 167 19.63 6.14 5.09
CA ILE A 167 19.38 6.35 6.51
C ILE A 167 18.74 7.74 6.69
N PRO A 168 17.60 7.87 7.38
CA PRO A 168 16.99 9.16 7.60
C PRO A 168 17.83 10.04 8.56
N PRO A 169 17.75 11.38 8.44
CA PRO A 169 18.45 12.28 9.34
C PRO A 169 18.09 12.02 10.81
N GLY A 170 19.10 12.00 11.69
CA GLY A 170 18.92 11.80 13.13
C GLY A 170 18.74 10.34 13.57
N PHE A 171 18.84 9.37 12.65
CA PHE A 171 18.90 7.96 13.03
C PHE A 171 20.26 7.63 13.66
N PRO A 172 20.34 6.88 14.78
CA PRO A 172 21.61 6.63 15.44
C PRO A 172 22.57 5.79 14.58
N GLU A 173 23.84 6.15 14.57
CA GLU A 173 24.86 5.53 13.70
C GLU A 173 25.38 4.19 14.22
N ASP A 174 25.38 4.01 15.55
CA ASP A 174 25.94 2.88 16.30
C ASP A 174 24.98 1.69 16.46
N VAL A 175 23.88 1.67 15.71
CA VAL A 175 22.86 0.62 15.75
C VAL A 175 23.32 -0.61 14.96
N SER A 176 23.16 -1.79 15.57
CA SER A 176 23.47 -3.06 14.90
C SER A 176 22.67 -3.24 13.60
N PHE A 177 23.25 -3.97 12.63
CA PHE A 177 22.62 -4.21 11.33
C PHE A 177 21.18 -4.71 11.44
N TRP A 178 20.93 -5.72 12.29
CA TRP A 178 19.60 -6.32 12.43
C TRP A 178 18.57 -5.34 12.98
N MET A 179 18.96 -4.51 13.94
CA MET A 179 18.07 -3.49 14.48
C MET A 179 17.77 -2.42 13.42
N LYS A 180 18.78 -1.96 12.69
CA LYS A 180 18.63 -1.02 11.57
C LYS A 180 17.71 -1.58 10.49
N TYR A 181 17.93 -2.83 10.07
CA TYR A 181 17.11 -3.51 9.06
C TYR A 181 15.66 -3.69 9.51
N ILE A 182 15.42 -4.08 10.77
CA ILE A 182 14.06 -4.22 11.30
C ILE A 182 13.35 -2.86 11.31
N GLN A 183 14.01 -1.81 11.81
CA GLN A 183 13.40 -0.49 11.98
C GLN A 183 13.22 0.28 10.67
N LEU A 184 14.14 0.14 9.71
CA LEU A 184 14.13 0.91 8.47
C LEU A 184 13.56 0.14 7.27
N ALA A 185 13.64 -1.20 7.25
CA ALA A 185 13.09 -2.03 6.18
C ALA A 185 11.81 -2.76 6.61
N VAL A 186 11.91 -3.64 7.61
CA VAL A 186 10.81 -4.58 7.93
C VAL A 186 9.56 -3.85 8.43
N VAL A 187 9.69 -3.01 9.45
CA VAL A 187 8.54 -2.30 10.05
C VAL A 187 7.89 -1.33 9.04
N PRO A 188 8.64 -0.48 8.32
CA PRO A 188 8.02 0.41 7.34
C PRO A 188 7.36 -0.37 6.20
N GLN A 189 8.04 -1.38 5.62
CA GLN A 189 7.51 -2.08 4.43
C GLN A 189 6.39 -3.07 4.75
N LEU A 190 6.45 -3.80 5.86
CA LEU A 190 5.48 -4.86 6.20
C LEU A 190 4.38 -4.42 7.15
N LEU A 191 4.43 -3.20 7.68
CA LEU A 191 3.35 -2.63 8.49
C LEU A 191 2.86 -1.32 7.90
N MET A 192 3.70 -0.29 7.84
CA MET A 192 3.25 1.06 7.45
C MET A 192 2.79 1.12 5.99
N TRP A 193 3.58 0.59 5.06
CA TRP A 193 3.25 0.58 3.64
C TRP A 193 2.11 -0.37 3.29
N ILE A 194 1.92 -1.45 4.06
CA ILE A 194 0.77 -2.34 3.91
C ILE A 194 -0.52 -1.66 4.39
N ALA A 195 -0.46 -0.94 5.52
CA ALA A 195 -1.56 -0.11 5.99
C ALA A 195 -1.95 0.93 4.95
N PHE A 196 -0.97 1.67 4.42
CA PHE A 196 -1.17 2.62 3.34
C PHE A 196 -1.84 1.97 2.11
N THR A 197 -1.33 0.83 1.65
CA THR A 197 -1.86 0.13 0.46
C THR A 197 -3.31 -0.29 0.66
N THR A 198 -3.63 -0.85 1.83
CA THR A 198 -4.97 -1.31 2.17
C THR A 198 -5.97 -0.17 2.28
N VAL A 199 -5.59 0.91 2.96
CA VAL A 199 -6.44 2.08 3.19
C VAL A 199 -6.64 2.88 1.91
N MET A 200 -5.56 3.28 1.24
CA MET A 200 -5.64 4.11 0.04
C MET A 200 -6.22 3.36 -1.15
N GLY A 201 -5.86 2.08 -1.31
CA GLY A 201 -6.48 1.23 -2.33
C GLY A 201 -7.99 1.08 -2.11
N SER A 202 -8.44 0.97 -0.86
CA SER A 202 -9.87 0.89 -0.53
C SER A 202 -10.59 2.22 -0.81
N LEU A 203 -9.96 3.35 -0.49
CA LEU A 203 -10.49 4.68 -0.75
C LEU A 203 -10.72 4.89 -2.25
N PHE A 204 -9.69 4.67 -3.06
CA PHE A 204 -9.76 4.85 -4.51
C PHE A 204 -10.67 3.82 -5.19
N GLY A 205 -10.67 2.58 -4.70
CA GLY A 205 -11.64 1.56 -5.10
C GLY A 205 -13.09 1.99 -4.85
N GLY A 206 -13.37 2.55 -3.66
CA GLY A 206 -14.67 3.10 -3.31
C GLY A 206 -15.09 4.27 -4.20
N ILE A 207 -14.17 5.19 -4.50
CA ILE A 207 -14.41 6.32 -5.43
C ILE A 207 -14.77 5.80 -6.82
N ALA A 208 -14.02 4.84 -7.36
CA ALA A 208 -14.31 4.25 -8.67
C ALA A 208 -15.69 3.57 -8.73
N LEU A 209 -16.11 2.91 -7.63
CA LEU A 209 -17.46 2.35 -7.52
C LEU A 209 -18.55 3.43 -7.52
N ALA A 210 -18.32 4.56 -6.85
CA ALA A 210 -19.28 5.67 -6.84
C ALA A 210 -19.47 6.25 -8.25
N LEU A 211 -18.37 6.48 -8.97
CA LEU A 211 -18.38 7.03 -10.32
C LEU A 211 -19.07 6.10 -11.33
N THR A 212 -18.82 4.80 -11.25
CA THR A 212 -19.44 3.81 -12.16
C THR A 212 -20.93 3.59 -11.89
N ARG A 213 -21.39 3.69 -10.64
CA ARG A 213 -22.83 3.63 -10.31
C ARG A 213 -23.59 4.87 -10.82
N ARG A 214 -23.00 6.06 -10.69
CA ARG A 214 -23.62 7.31 -11.18
C ARG A 214 -23.80 7.29 -12.71
N GLY A 215 -22.81 6.77 -13.44
CA GLY A 215 -22.92 6.62 -14.90
C GLY A 215 -24.04 5.67 -15.36
N LYS A 216 -24.31 4.59 -14.60
CA LYS A 216 -25.42 3.67 -14.90
C LYS A 216 -26.81 4.28 -14.61
N ALA A 217 -26.92 5.09 -13.56
CA ALA A 217 -28.18 5.75 -13.20
C ALA A 217 -28.57 6.88 -14.17
N GLN A 218 -27.62 7.41 -14.96
CA GLN A 218 -27.83 8.50 -15.91
C GLN A 218 -28.03 8.03 -17.36
N ALA A 219 -27.92 6.73 -17.66
CA ALA A 219 -28.20 6.21 -18.99
C ALA A 219 -29.72 6.26 -19.26
N PRO A 220 -30.19 6.88 -20.36
CA PRO A 220 -31.61 6.87 -20.73
C PRO A 220 -32.07 5.42 -20.92
N GLN A 221 -33.25 5.07 -20.38
CA GLN A 221 -33.91 3.82 -20.74
C GLN A 221 -34.23 3.86 -22.25
N PRO A 222 -33.79 2.89 -23.05
CA PRO A 222 -34.28 2.76 -24.42
C PRO A 222 -35.79 2.51 -24.36
N ALA A 223 -36.53 3.33 -25.11
CA ALA A 223 -37.98 3.26 -25.27
C ALA A 223 -38.44 1.97 -25.95
#